data_AF-A0A1M3BP05-F1
#
_entry.id   AF-A0A1M3BP05-F1
#
_cell.length_a   1.000
_cell.length_b   1.000
_cell.length_c   1.000
_cell.angle_alpha   90.00
_cell.angle_beta   90.00
_cell.angle_gamma   90.00
#
_symmetry.space_group_name_H-M   'P 1'
#
loop_
_entity.id
_entity.type
_entity.pdbx_description
1 polymer ?
#
loop_
_entity_poly.entity_id
_entity_poly.type
_entity_poly.pdbx_seq_one_letter_code
_entity_poly.pdbx_strand_id
1 'polypeptide(L)'
;MAVEAEDGGPEPEGGASISAETIAYWAVVVAIYLGFGILWYYSAKEKLIDQSGTMPEGLAKGYAGSFVDSFPGLNATWTILGIVEAVAFLGVVASLLAGEFLPSRRKPILIASLGVSMFTFALLIFGQEMVGEYESVAELFGYFGATIVTLLLVSILPPRKGLWRVAGGTASEAR
;
A
#
# COMPACT_ATOMS: atom_id res chain seq x y z
N MET A 1 3.14 57.90 -37.49
CA MET A 1 4.57 57.80 -37.21
C MET A 1 4.75 56.58 -36.33
N ALA A 2 5.16 55.45 -36.91
CA ALA A 2 5.54 54.26 -36.19
C ALA A 2 7.04 54.33 -35.91
N VAL A 3 7.46 53.95 -34.71
CA VAL A 3 8.85 53.53 -34.41
C VAL A 3 8.75 52.33 -33.47
N GLU A 4 9.59 51.35 -33.78
CA GLU A 4 9.65 49.96 -33.36
C GLU A 4 10.17 49.70 -31.95
N ALA A 5 10.05 48.40 -31.58
CA ALA A 5 10.75 47.61 -30.56
C ALA A 5 12.23 48.01 -30.35
N GLU A 6 12.90 47.74 -29.24
CA GLU A 6 13.08 46.49 -28.48
C GLU A 6 13.59 46.85 -27.05
N ASP A 7 13.38 45.97 -26.07
CA ASP A 7 14.55 45.37 -25.42
C ASP A 7 14.15 44.06 -24.72
N GLY A 8 14.51 42.96 -25.37
CA GLY A 8 14.36 41.60 -24.87
C GLY A 8 15.44 41.32 -23.84
N GLY A 9 15.17 41.67 -22.59
CA GLY A 9 15.95 41.17 -21.46
C GLY A 9 15.86 39.63 -21.43
N PRO A 10 16.98 38.90 -21.26
CA PRO A 10 16.93 37.45 -21.19
C PRO A 10 16.02 37.03 -20.03
N GLU A 11 14.96 36.29 -20.35
CA GLU A 11 14.18 35.61 -19.32
C GLU A 11 15.14 34.74 -18.50
N PRO A 12 15.08 34.79 -17.15
CA PRO A 12 15.93 33.95 -16.34
C PRO A 12 15.67 32.50 -16.71
N GLU A 13 16.71 31.81 -17.20
CA GLU A 13 16.66 30.39 -17.54
C GLU A 13 15.96 29.63 -16.42
N GLY A 14 14.80 29.07 -16.75
CA GLY A 14 13.90 28.43 -15.81
C GLY A 14 14.62 27.34 -15.04
N GLY A 15 14.98 27.65 -13.78
CA GLY A 15 15.30 26.63 -12.80
C GLY A 15 14.12 25.65 -12.76
N ALA A 16 14.38 24.38 -13.07
CA ALA A 16 13.35 23.36 -13.19
C ALA A 16 12.43 23.37 -11.95
N SER A 17 11.26 23.99 -12.08
CA SER A 17 10.28 24.03 -11.01
C SER A 17 9.67 22.63 -10.92
N ILE A 18 9.89 21.95 -9.81
CA ILE A 18 9.24 20.67 -9.55
C ILE A 18 7.74 20.95 -9.42
N SER A 19 6.93 20.37 -10.30
CA SER A 19 5.49 20.57 -10.29
C SER A 19 4.85 19.92 -9.06
N ALA A 20 3.71 20.45 -8.61
CA ALA A 20 2.97 19.90 -7.47
C ALA A 20 2.55 18.44 -7.70
N GLU A 21 2.23 18.07 -8.95
CA GLU A 21 1.89 16.71 -9.36
C GLU A 21 3.08 15.76 -9.20
N THR A 22 4.29 16.25 -9.51
CA THR A 22 5.53 15.48 -9.35
C THR A 22 5.77 15.19 -7.86
N ILE A 23 5.61 16.20 -7.00
CA ILE A 23 5.73 16.06 -5.55
C ILE A 23 4.68 15.07 -5.03
N ALA A 24 3.41 15.23 -5.43
CA ALA A 24 2.32 14.38 -5.00
C ALA A 24 2.53 12.91 -5.42
N TYR A 25 3.00 12.67 -6.64
CA TYR A 25 3.33 11.33 -7.11
C TYR A 25 4.36 10.66 -6.20
N TRP A 26 5.49 11.34 -5.96
CA TRP A 26 6.56 10.77 -5.14
C TRP A 26 6.17 10.64 -3.67
N ALA A 27 5.40 11.59 -3.13
CA ALA A 27 4.87 11.49 -1.78
C ALA A 27 3.98 10.26 -1.61
N VAL A 28 3.06 10.00 -2.55
CA VAL A 28 2.22 8.80 -2.56
C VAL A 28 3.06 7.53 -2.67
N VAL A 29 3.99 7.49 -3.62
CA VAL A 29 4.86 6.33 -3.82
C VAL A 29 5.64 6.02 -2.55
N VAL A 30 6.31 7.02 -1.97
CA VAL A 30 7.09 6.85 -0.73
C VAL A 30 6.19 6.39 0.42
N ALA A 31 5.02 7.00 0.59
CA ALA A 31 4.08 6.61 1.63
C ALA A 31 3.63 5.15 1.51
N ILE A 32 3.39 4.67 0.29
CA ILE A 32 2.99 3.28 0.06
C ILE A 32 4.13 2.32 0.38
N TYR A 33 5.32 2.55 -0.20
CA TYR A 33 6.45 1.64 -0.03
C TYR A 33 6.95 1.61 1.42
N LEU A 34 7.06 2.77 2.07
CA LEU A 34 7.47 2.82 3.47
C LEU A 34 6.36 2.33 4.38
N GLY A 35 5.12 2.76 4.17
CA GLY A 35 3.98 2.39 5.02
C GLY A 35 3.77 0.87 5.03
N PHE A 36 3.53 0.27 3.87
CA PHE A 36 3.29 -1.18 3.77
C PHE A 36 4.58 -1.98 3.95
N GLY A 37 5.72 -1.49 3.48
CA GLY A 37 7.00 -2.17 3.66
C GLY A 37 7.39 -2.31 5.13
N ILE A 38 7.36 -1.22 5.90
CA ILE A 38 7.69 -1.21 7.33
C ILE A 38 6.67 -2.03 8.12
N LEU A 39 5.38 -1.82 7.85
CA LEU A 39 4.30 -2.54 8.55
C LEU A 39 4.47 -4.06 8.44
N TRP A 40 4.58 -4.57 7.22
CA TRP A 40 4.67 -6.01 7.00
C TRP A 40 6.03 -6.58 7.40
N TYR A 41 7.11 -5.81 7.26
CA TYR A 41 8.43 -6.23 7.74
C TYR A 41 8.41 -6.50 9.25
N TYR A 42 7.97 -5.53 10.06
CA TYR A 42 7.97 -5.71 11.51
C TYR A 42 6.97 -6.76 11.96
N SER A 43 5.78 -6.79 11.35
CA SER A 43 4.77 -7.82 11.68
C SER A 43 5.28 -9.23 11.40
N ALA A 44 5.85 -9.46 10.20
CA ALA A 44 6.38 -10.78 9.83
C ALA A 44 7.63 -11.16 10.63
N LYS A 45 8.54 -10.21 10.85
CA LYS A 45 9.75 -10.42 11.67
C LYS A 45 9.37 -10.84 13.08
N GLU A 46 8.42 -10.15 13.70
CA GLU A 46 7.98 -10.46 15.06
C GLU A 46 7.49 -11.91 15.14
N LYS A 47 6.58 -12.31 14.24
CA LYS A 47 5.98 -13.65 14.29
C LYS A 47 6.96 -14.76 13.92
N LEU A 48 7.75 -14.58 12.87
CA LEU A 48 8.57 -15.65 12.30
C LEU A 48 9.97 -15.74 12.91
N ILE A 49 10.53 -14.60 13.33
CA ILE A 49 11.93 -14.53 13.80
C ILE A 49 11.93 -14.34 15.31
N ASP A 50 11.34 -13.25 15.80
CA ASP A 50 11.45 -12.89 17.22
C ASP A 50 10.69 -13.89 18.12
N GLN A 51 9.53 -14.38 17.65
CA GLN A 51 8.68 -15.35 18.36
C GLN A 51 8.81 -16.77 17.81
N SER A 52 9.59 -16.99 16.74
CA SER A 52 9.83 -18.31 16.14
C SER A 52 8.55 -19.11 15.85
N GLY A 53 7.50 -18.43 15.37
CA GLY A 53 6.21 -19.05 15.05
C GLY A 53 5.36 -19.43 16.26
N THR A 54 5.76 -19.05 17.47
CA THR A 54 5.02 -19.34 18.71
C THR A 54 4.14 -18.15 19.07
N MET A 55 2.84 -18.37 19.23
CA MET A 55 1.93 -17.30 19.62
C MET A 55 2.27 -16.84 21.05
N PRO A 56 2.37 -15.52 21.31
CA PRO A 56 2.62 -15.02 22.66
C PRO A 56 1.57 -15.50 23.66
N GLU A 57 1.99 -15.90 24.87
CA GLU A 57 1.08 -16.51 25.86
C GLU A 57 -0.11 -15.62 26.23
N GLY A 58 0.10 -14.30 26.30
CA GLY A 58 -0.98 -13.35 26.59
C GLY A 58 -2.07 -13.39 25.52
N LEU A 59 -1.68 -13.47 24.24
CA LEU A 59 -2.59 -13.56 23.12
C LEU A 59 -3.23 -14.95 23.03
N ALA A 60 -2.44 -16.01 23.22
CA ALA A 60 -2.91 -17.39 23.14
C ALA A 60 -4.08 -17.69 24.10
N LYS A 61 -4.08 -17.07 25.29
CA LYS A 61 -5.17 -17.21 26.27
C LYS A 61 -6.52 -16.72 25.72
N GLY A 62 -6.53 -15.68 24.91
CA GLY A 62 -7.76 -15.16 24.30
C GLY A 62 -8.41 -16.15 23.33
N TYR A 63 -7.60 -17.00 22.69
CA TYR A 63 -8.06 -17.98 21.71
C TYR A 63 -8.42 -19.34 22.32
N ALA A 64 -8.33 -19.52 23.64
CA ALA A 64 -8.60 -20.81 24.28
C ALA A 64 -10.03 -21.32 23.97
N GLY A 65 -10.14 -22.54 23.46
CA GLY A 65 -11.42 -23.14 23.07
C GLY A 65 -12.02 -22.61 21.77
N SER A 66 -11.31 -21.73 21.04
CA SER A 66 -11.72 -21.27 19.72
C SER A 66 -11.44 -22.33 18.64
N PHE A 67 -11.98 -22.10 17.44
CA PHE A 67 -11.72 -22.99 16.29
C PHE A 67 -10.23 -23.14 15.98
N VAL A 68 -9.48 -22.02 15.98
CA VAL A 68 -8.05 -22.00 15.62
C VAL A 68 -7.17 -22.66 16.69
N ASP A 69 -7.65 -22.74 17.93
CA ASP A 69 -7.00 -23.50 19.01
C ASP A 69 -7.05 -25.01 18.74
N SER A 70 -8.17 -25.49 18.16
CA SER A 70 -8.35 -26.90 17.83
C SER A 70 -7.70 -27.30 16.50
N PHE A 71 -7.86 -26.49 15.45
CA PHE A 71 -7.25 -26.71 14.14
C PHE A 71 -7.01 -25.38 13.41
N PRO A 72 -5.80 -25.10 12.90
CA PRO A 72 -4.60 -25.94 12.90
C PRO A 72 -3.80 -25.90 14.22
N GLY A 73 -4.29 -25.21 15.24
CA GLY A 73 -3.56 -24.91 16.48
C GLY A 73 -2.99 -23.50 16.48
N LEU A 74 -2.80 -22.91 17.66
CA LEU A 74 -2.44 -21.49 17.81
C LEU A 74 -1.09 -21.14 17.17
N ASN A 75 -0.05 -21.93 17.42
CA ASN A 75 1.28 -21.68 16.85
C ASN A 75 1.30 -21.87 15.33
N ALA A 76 0.59 -22.86 14.82
CA ALA A 76 0.45 -23.05 13.37
C ALA A 76 -0.28 -21.86 12.74
N THR A 77 -1.38 -21.41 13.35
CA THR A 77 -2.13 -20.23 12.89
C THR A 77 -1.25 -18.98 12.90
N TRP A 78 -0.50 -18.76 13.98
CA TRP A 78 0.44 -17.64 14.12
C TRP A 78 1.54 -17.66 13.06
N THR A 79 2.11 -18.84 12.81
CA THR A 79 3.14 -19.04 11.79
C THR A 79 2.58 -18.81 10.38
N ILE A 80 1.39 -19.35 10.07
CA ILE A 80 0.73 -19.14 8.77
C ILE A 80 0.48 -17.66 8.54
N LEU A 81 -0.04 -16.95 9.55
CA LEU A 81 -0.25 -15.51 9.48
C LEU A 81 1.07 -14.77 9.22
N GLY A 82 2.13 -15.09 9.96
CA GLY A 82 3.46 -14.52 9.74
C GLY A 82 4.01 -14.78 8.32
N ILE A 83 3.74 -15.95 7.75
CA ILE A 83 4.12 -16.26 6.36
C ILE A 83 3.35 -15.39 5.37
N VAL A 84 2.04 -15.21 5.56
CA VAL A 84 1.22 -14.35 4.67
C VAL A 84 1.69 -12.90 4.75
N GLU A 85 2.01 -12.41 5.95
CA GLU A 85 2.63 -11.09 6.16
C GLU A 85 3.99 -10.98 5.48
N ALA A 86 4.83 -12.01 5.57
CA ALA A 86 6.11 -12.04 4.88
C ALA A 86 5.93 -12.01 3.36
N VAL A 87 4.93 -12.70 2.81
CA VAL A 87 4.60 -12.64 1.37
C VAL A 87 4.19 -11.22 0.97
N ALA A 88 3.39 -10.53 1.78
CA ALA A 88 3.05 -9.12 1.54
C ALA A 88 4.31 -8.23 1.56
N PHE A 89 5.20 -8.40 2.53
CA PHE A 89 6.47 -7.68 2.59
C PHE A 89 7.36 -7.94 1.36
N LEU A 90 7.55 -9.21 1.03
CA LEU A 90 8.35 -9.63 -0.13
C LEU A 90 7.75 -9.13 -1.44
N GLY A 91 6.42 -9.03 -1.55
CA GLY A 91 5.74 -8.39 -2.67
C GLY A 91 6.12 -6.92 -2.83
N VAL A 92 6.12 -6.15 -1.73
CA VAL A 92 6.56 -4.74 -1.75
C VAL A 92 8.03 -4.62 -2.16
N VAL A 93 8.91 -5.46 -1.60
CA VAL A 93 10.33 -5.48 -1.95
C VAL A 93 10.54 -5.86 -3.42
N ALA A 94 9.86 -6.90 -3.91
CA ALA A 94 9.93 -7.32 -5.30
C ALA A 94 9.45 -6.20 -6.25
N SER A 95 8.39 -5.49 -5.89
CA SER A 95 7.89 -4.33 -6.63
C SER A 95 8.92 -3.19 -6.69
N LEU A 96 9.62 -2.94 -5.57
CA LEU A 96 10.68 -1.93 -5.49
C LEU A 96 11.85 -2.29 -6.41
N LEU A 97 12.32 -3.54 -6.33
CA LEU A 97 13.42 -4.06 -7.16
C LEU A 97 13.05 -4.11 -8.64
N ALA A 98 11.79 -4.36 -8.97
CA ALA A 98 11.27 -4.31 -10.33
C ALA A 98 11.11 -2.88 -10.89
N GLY A 99 11.27 -1.86 -10.05
CA GLY A 99 11.15 -0.46 -10.45
C GLY A 99 9.71 -0.02 -10.73
N GLU A 100 8.70 -0.70 -10.18
CA GLU A 100 7.29 -0.37 -10.40
C GLU A 100 6.92 1.02 -9.83
N PHE A 101 7.74 1.55 -8.93
CA PHE A 101 7.61 2.92 -8.42
C PHE A 101 7.82 3.99 -9.50
N LEU A 102 8.37 3.67 -10.68
CA LEU A 102 8.56 4.62 -11.76
C LEU A 102 7.23 4.95 -12.48
N PRO A 103 7.00 6.22 -12.89
CA PRO A 103 5.76 6.62 -13.57
C PRO A 103 5.53 5.91 -14.91
N SER A 104 6.60 5.48 -15.58
CA SER A 104 6.54 4.80 -16.88
C SER A 104 6.17 3.31 -16.79
N ARG A 105 6.22 2.72 -15.59
CA ARG A 105 6.06 1.28 -15.37
C ARG A 105 4.69 0.96 -14.77
N ARG A 106 4.04 -0.07 -15.32
CA ARG A 106 2.84 -0.66 -14.69
C ARG A 106 3.22 -1.23 -13.32
N LYS A 107 2.24 -1.32 -12.43
CA LYS A 107 2.40 -1.67 -11.02
C LYS A 107 1.73 -3.01 -10.61
N PRO A 108 1.81 -4.10 -11.40
CA PRO A 108 1.10 -5.34 -11.09
C PRO A 108 1.56 -6.01 -9.79
N ILE A 109 2.87 -6.02 -9.49
CA ILE A 109 3.40 -6.65 -8.27
C ILE A 109 2.95 -5.84 -7.05
N LEU A 110 3.02 -4.51 -7.11
CA LEU A 110 2.52 -3.65 -6.04
C LEU A 110 1.04 -3.90 -5.75
N ILE A 111 0.21 -3.98 -6.80
CA ILE A 111 -1.22 -4.23 -6.66
C ILE A 111 -1.48 -5.62 -6.07
N ALA A 112 -0.76 -6.65 -6.52
CA ALA A 112 -0.87 -7.98 -5.93
C ALA A 112 -0.47 -7.97 -4.45
N SER A 113 0.62 -7.30 -4.10
CA SER A 113 1.11 -7.14 -2.73
C SER A 113 0.11 -6.42 -1.83
N LEU A 114 -0.53 -5.36 -2.33
CA LEU A 114 -1.61 -4.66 -1.62
C LEU A 114 -2.87 -5.51 -1.51
N GLY A 115 -3.15 -6.37 -2.50
CA GLY A 115 -4.21 -7.37 -2.43
C GLY A 115 -3.97 -8.40 -1.33
N VAL A 116 -2.73 -8.89 -1.21
CA VAL A 116 -2.32 -9.76 -0.08
C VAL A 116 -2.44 -9.00 1.24
N SER A 117 -2.02 -7.73 1.28
CA SER A 117 -2.15 -6.87 2.48
C SER A 117 -3.61 -6.77 2.95
N MET A 118 -4.52 -6.52 2.02
CA MET A 118 -5.96 -6.45 2.28
C MET A 118 -6.51 -7.79 2.79
N PHE A 119 -6.06 -8.91 2.21
CA PHE A 119 -6.41 -10.25 2.68
C PHE A 119 -5.88 -10.51 4.10
N THR A 120 -4.64 -10.13 4.39
CA THR A 120 -4.06 -10.24 5.74
C THR A 120 -4.85 -9.45 6.78
N PHE A 121 -5.23 -8.21 6.48
CA PHE A 121 -6.08 -7.43 7.38
C PHE A 121 -7.44 -8.09 7.62
N ALA A 122 -8.05 -8.70 6.60
CA ALA A 122 -9.29 -9.44 6.77
C ALA A 122 -9.13 -10.65 7.71
N LEU A 123 -8.00 -11.38 7.60
CA LEU A 123 -7.68 -12.47 8.53
C LEU A 123 -7.45 -11.97 9.96
N LEU A 124 -6.78 -10.83 10.13
CA LEU A 124 -6.58 -10.20 11.43
C LEU A 124 -7.91 -9.76 12.05
N ILE A 125 -8.79 -9.10 11.29
CA ILE A 125 -10.13 -8.72 11.73
C ILE A 125 -10.89 -9.95 12.22
N PHE A 126 -10.91 -11.01 11.40
CA PHE A 126 -11.56 -12.26 11.77
C PHE A 126 -10.99 -12.85 13.07
N GLY A 127 -9.66 -12.88 13.21
CA GLY A 127 -8.99 -13.38 14.41
C GLY A 127 -9.37 -12.59 15.67
N GLN A 128 -9.36 -11.26 15.59
CA GLN A 128 -9.71 -10.39 16.73
C GLN A 128 -11.20 -10.49 17.08
N GLU A 129 -12.08 -10.64 16.08
CA GLU A 129 -13.51 -10.83 16.31
C GLU A 129 -13.80 -12.14 17.07
N MET A 130 -13.04 -13.22 16.78
CA MET A 130 -13.19 -14.51 17.48
C MET A 130 -12.93 -14.42 18.98
N VAL A 131 -12.12 -13.47 19.42
CA VAL A 131 -11.72 -13.30 20.82
C VAL A 131 -12.37 -12.08 21.47
N GLY A 132 -13.25 -11.37 20.77
CA GLY A 132 -14.01 -10.24 21.30
C GLY A 132 -13.21 -8.93 21.45
N GLU A 133 -12.08 -8.78 20.76
CA GLU A 133 -11.20 -7.61 20.82
C GLU A 133 -11.68 -6.50 19.86
N TYR A 134 -12.87 -5.94 20.11
CA TYR A 134 -13.55 -5.03 19.19
C TYR A 134 -12.83 -3.70 18.93
N GLU A 135 -12.00 -3.24 19.87
CA GLU A 135 -11.17 -2.05 19.68
C GLU A 135 -10.12 -2.30 18.58
N SER A 136 -9.42 -3.43 18.65
CA SER A 136 -8.48 -3.86 17.61
C SER A 136 -9.17 -4.09 16.27
N VAL A 137 -10.39 -4.66 16.28
CA VAL A 137 -11.20 -4.85 15.07
C VAL A 137 -11.48 -3.50 14.38
N ALA A 138 -11.87 -2.47 15.13
CA ALA A 138 -12.14 -1.15 14.56
C ALA A 138 -10.90 -0.51 13.90
N GLU A 139 -9.74 -0.62 14.55
CA GLU A 139 -8.47 -0.16 13.97
C GLU A 139 -8.11 -0.93 12.69
N LEU A 140 -8.24 -2.25 12.71
CA LEU A 140 -7.97 -3.11 11.56
C LEU A 140 -8.92 -2.84 10.39
N PHE A 141 -10.20 -2.54 10.66
CA PHE A 141 -11.14 -2.05 9.64
C PHE A 141 -10.66 -0.74 9.00
N GLY A 142 -10.07 0.17 9.80
CA GLY A 142 -9.43 1.38 9.31
C GLY A 142 -8.28 1.08 8.34
N TYR A 143 -7.37 0.18 8.72
CA TYR A 143 -6.27 -0.23 7.84
C TYR A 143 -6.73 -0.97 6.59
N PHE A 144 -7.74 -1.83 6.71
CA PHE A 144 -8.38 -2.51 5.58
C PHE A 144 -8.96 -1.50 4.58
N GLY A 145 -9.74 -0.53 5.06
CA GLY A 145 -10.30 0.55 4.24
C GLY A 145 -9.23 1.43 3.59
N ALA A 146 -8.20 1.82 4.35
CA ALA A 146 -7.07 2.58 3.83
C ALA A 146 -6.31 1.82 2.73
N THR A 147 -6.22 0.50 2.85
CA THR A 147 -5.62 -0.37 1.83
C THR A 147 -6.44 -0.40 0.54
N ILE A 148 -7.77 -0.42 0.63
CA ILE A 148 -8.67 -0.31 -0.54
C ILE A 148 -8.45 1.04 -1.24
N VAL A 149 -8.44 2.14 -0.49
CA VAL A 149 -8.19 3.48 -1.05
C VAL A 149 -6.82 3.51 -1.74
N THR A 150 -5.81 2.90 -1.12
CA THR A 150 -4.46 2.80 -1.69
C THR A 150 -4.44 1.97 -2.97
N LEU A 151 -5.14 0.84 -3.03
CA LEU A 151 -5.29 0.01 -4.22
C LEU A 151 -5.93 0.78 -5.38
N LEU A 152 -6.98 1.54 -5.08
CA LEU A 152 -7.65 2.40 -6.06
C LEU A 152 -6.70 3.51 -6.54
N LEU A 153 -5.98 4.15 -5.62
CA LEU A 153 -4.98 5.17 -5.92
C LEU A 153 -3.87 4.63 -6.84
N VAL A 154 -3.28 3.48 -6.51
CA VAL A 154 -2.25 2.84 -7.35
C VAL A 154 -2.81 2.44 -8.72
N SER A 155 -4.09 2.06 -8.79
CA SER A 155 -4.74 1.69 -10.05
C SER A 155 -4.92 2.86 -11.01
N ILE A 156 -4.98 4.09 -10.49
CA ILE A 156 -5.08 5.32 -11.29
C ILE A 156 -3.72 6.00 -11.52
N LEU A 157 -2.66 5.58 -10.82
CA LEU A 157 -1.31 6.10 -11.06
C LEU A 157 -0.83 5.77 -12.49
N PRO A 158 0.02 6.64 -13.08
CA PRO A 158 0.70 6.34 -14.34
C PRO A 158 1.38 4.96 -14.33
N PRO A 159 1.40 4.23 -15.46
CA PRO A 159 0.98 4.64 -16.81
C PRO A 159 -0.49 4.34 -17.15
N ARG A 160 -1.35 4.00 -16.18
CA ARG A 160 -2.75 3.64 -16.46
C ARG A 160 -3.58 4.89 -16.78
N LYS A 161 -4.05 5.01 -18.02
CA LYS A 161 -4.71 6.20 -18.60
C LYS A 161 -6.19 6.38 -18.19
N GLY A 162 -6.65 5.77 -17.10
CA GLY A 162 -8.08 5.59 -16.82
C GLY A 162 -8.81 6.82 -16.28
N LEU A 163 -8.34 7.42 -15.18
CA LEU A 163 -9.11 8.44 -14.46
C LEU A 163 -8.96 9.87 -15.01
N TRP A 164 -7.79 10.19 -15.58
CA TRP A 164 -7.51 11.54 -16.10
C TRP A 164 -8.22 11.87 -17.43
N ARG A 165 -8.77 10.87 -18.13
CA ARG A 165 -9.67 11.08 -19.29
C ARG A 165 -11.14 11.25 -18.91
N VAL A 166 -11.55 10.83 -17.71
CA VAL A 166 -12.92 11.02 -17.23
C VAL A 166 -13.08 12.39 -16.57
N ALA A 167 -12.02 12.91 -15.94
CA ALA A 167 -11.96 14.28 -15.43
C ALA A 167 -11.63 15.33 -16.52
N GLY A 168 -10.85 14.94 -17.52
CA GLY A 168 -10.62 15.74 -18.73
C GLY A 168 -11.57 15.30 -19.82
N GLY A 169 -12.81 15.81 -19.76
CA GLY A 169 -13.82 15.57 -20.80
C GLY A 169 -13.18 15.67 -22.19
N THR A 170 -13.40 14.63 -22.98
CA THR A 170 -12.96 14.56 -24.37
C THR A 170 -13.68 15.63 -25.20
N ALA A 171 -13.22 16.88 -25.11
CA ALA A 171 -13.47 17.89 -26.12
C ALA A 171 -12.49 17.66 -27.28
N SER A 172 -12.68 16.57 -28.03
CA SER A 172 -12.03 16.35 -29.32
C SER A 172 -12.66 15.16 -30.06
N GLU A 173 -13.99 15.15 -30.20
CA GLU A 173 -14.66 14.45 -31.30
C GLU A 173 -15.83 15.29 -31.80
N ALA A 174 -15.52 16.39 -32.49
CA ALA A 174 -16.40 16.99 -33.49
C ALA A 174 -15.63 18.02 -34.34
N ARG A 175 -15.17 17.54 -35.50
CA ARG A 175 -14.83 18.22 -36.78
C ARG A 175 -13.39 18.07 -37.21
#